data_AF-A0A380I5A4-F1
#
_entry.id   AF-A0A380I5A4-F1
#
_cell.length_a   1.000
_cell.length_b   1.000
_cell.length_c   1.000
_cell.angle_alpha   90.00
_cell.angle_beta   90.00
_cell.angle_gamma   90.00
#
_symmetry.space_group_name_H-M   'P 1'
#
loop_
_entity.id
_entity.type
_entity.pdbx_description
1 polymer ?
#
loop_
_entity_poly.entity_id
_entity_poly.type
_entity_poly.pdbx_seq_one_letter_code
_entity_poly.pdbx_strand_id
1 'polypeptide(L)' 'MKDEIKGLKDIHHFEELTELADDYIDYYNNDRFQMGRAKLSPNQFEAYVKTGDYPLIQYQNPPAVPISHYQSQTQLQI' A
#
# COMPACT_ATOMS: atom_id res chain seq x y z
N MET A 1 -10.07 -0.23 5.35
CA MET A 1 -10.56 0.79 6.31
C MET A 1 -10.57 0.19 7.71
N LYS A 2 -10.45 0.99 8.78
CA LYS A 2 -10.51 0.48 10.16
C LYS A 2 -11.80 -0.32 10.47
N ASP A 3 -12.88 0.01 9.76
CA ASP A 3 -14.20 -0.64 9.93
C ASP A 3 -14.22 -2.09 9.41
N GLU A 4 -13.16 -2.52 8.71
CA GLU A 4 -12.98 -3.89 8.24
C GLU A 4 -12.26 -4.78 9.28
N ILE A 5 -11.73 -4.18 10.35
CA ILE A 5 -11.09 -4.90 11.45
C ILE A 5 -12.18 -5.58 12.28
N LYS A 6 -12.19 -6.91 12.24
CA LYS A 6 -13.13 -7.76 13.00
C LYS A 6 -12.53 -8.14 14.36
N GLY A 7 -13.35 -8.65 15.27
CA GLY A 7 -12.87 -9.16 16.57
C GLY A 7 -12.64 -8.09 17.65
N LEU A 8 -12.81 -6.80 17.34
CA LEU A 8 -12.60 -5.69 18.29
C LEU A 8 -13.46 -5.79 19.58
N LYS A 9 -14.59 -6.50 19.53
CA LYS A 9 -15.49 -6.66 20.69
C LYS A 9 -15.01 -7.70 21.70
N ASP A 10 -14.13 -8.59 21.28
CA ASP A 10 -13.68 -9.76 22.05
C ASP A 10 -12.28 -9.52 22.67
N ILE A 11 -11.78 -8.28 22.57
CA ILE A 11 -10.48 -7.87 23.08
C ILE A 11 -10.61 -7.45 24.54
N HIS A 12 -9.76 -8.02 25.39
CA HIS A 12 -9.79 -7.74 26.83
C HIS A 12 -8.50 -7.09 27.33
N HIS A 13 -7.42 -7.15 26.55
CA HIS A 13 -6.12 -6.60 26.89
C HIS A 13 -5.60 -5.67 25.79
N PHE A 14 -4.82 -4.67 26.20
CA PHE A 14 -4.25 -3.70 25.26
C PHE A 14 -3.25 -4.33 24.27
N GLU A 15 -2.55 -5.37 24.70
CA GLU A 15 -1.60 -6.12 23.88
C GLU A 15 -2.32 -6.78 22.70
N GLU A 16 -3.46 -7.44 22.94
CA GLU A 16 -4.30 -8.05 21.90
C GLU A 16 -4.81 -7.02 20.89
N LEU A 17 -5.15 -5.79 21.33
CA LEU A 17 -5.53 -4.70 20.43
C LEU A 17 -4.37 -4.28 19.53
N THR A 18 -3.17 -4.22 20.10
CA THR A 18 -1.97 -3.79 19.38
C THR A 18 -1.59 -4.82 18.33
N GLU A 19 -1.57 -6.10 18.69
CA GLU A 19 -1.32 -7.21 17.76
C GLU A 19 -2.32 -7.22 16.60
N LEU A 20 -3.62 -7.10 16.90
CA LEU A 20 -4.65 -7.05 15.86
C LEU A 20 -4.47 -5.84 14.91
N ALA A 21 -4.08 -4.69 15.46
CA ALA A 21 -3.84 -3.49 14.67
C ALA A 21 -2.61 -3.65 13.78
N ASP A 22 -1.52 -4.18 14.32
CA ASP A 22 -0.26 -4.42 13.61
C ASP A 22 -0.47 -5.43 12.48
N ASP A 23 -1.15 -6.55 12.74
CA ASP A 23 -1.50 -7.56 11.74
C ASP A 23 -2.34 -6.95 10.61
N TYR A 24 -3.33 -6.11 10.96
CA TYR A 24 -4.16 -5.47 9.96
C TYR A 24 -3.39 -4.43 9.13
N ILE A 25 -2.46 -3.69 9.75
CA ILE A 25 -1.57 -2.74 9.06
C ILE A 25 -0.67 -3.49 8.08
N ASP A 26 -0.07 -4.60 8.50
CA ASP A 26 0.81 -5.42 7.67
C ASP A 26 0.06 -5.96 6.45
N TYR A 27 -1.07 -6.64 6.68
CA TYR A 27 -1.96 -7.12 5.62
C TYR A 27 -2.39 -6.01 4.65
N TYR A 28 -2.82 -4.86 5.19
CA TYR A 28 -3.29 -3.76 4.37
C TYR A 28 -2.18 -3.20 3.48
N ASN A 29 -0.97 -3.05 4.02
CA ASN A 29 0.14 -2.42 3.34
C ASN A 29 0.86 -3.34 2.35
N ASN A 30 0.86 -4.64 2.61
CA ASN A 30 1.64 -5.61 1.83
C ASN A 30 0.80 -6.47 0.90
N ASP A 31 -0.39 -6.93 1.32
CA ASP A 31 -1.15 -7.95 0.57
C ASP A 31 -2.39 -7.41 -0.13
N ARG A 32 -2.94 -6.28 0.33
CA ARG A 32 -4.22 -5.79 -0.19
C ARG A 32 -4.06 -4.97 -1.48
N PHE A 33 -4.34 -5.59 -2.62
CA PHE A 33 -4.38 -4.91 -3.91
C PHE A 33 -5.53 -3.90 -4.02
N GLN A 34 -5.21 -2.68 -4.44
CA GLN A 34 -6.20 -1.61 -4.64
C GLN A 34 -6.38 -1.30 -6.12
N MET A 35 -7.63 -1.33 -6.60
CA MET A 35 -7.94 -1.07 -8.02
C MET A 35 -7.43 0.30 -8.50
N GLY A 36 -7.57 1.34 -7.67
CA GLY A 36 -7.11 2.70 -7.98
C GLY A 36 -5.60 2.92 -7.83
N ARG A 37 -4.83 1.90 -7.45
CA ARG A 37 -3.36 1.97 -7.24
C ARG A 37 -2.63 1.01 -8.15
N ALA A 38 -2.96 1.01 -9.44
CA ALA A 38 -2.38 0.08 -10.40
C ALA A 38 -2.52 -1.40 -10.01
N LYS A 39 -3.57 -1.74 -9.23
CA LYS A 39 -3.76 -3.08 -8.62
C LYS A 39 -2.56 -3.54 -7.77
N LEU A 40 -1.88 -2.60 -7.10
CA LEU A 40 -0.78 -2.86 -6.17
C LEU A 40 -1.25 -2.66 -4.71
N SER A 41 -0.54 -3.29 -3.77
CA SER A 41 -0.64 -2.93 -2.36
C SER A 41 -0.03 -1.54 -2.11
N PRO A 42 -0.35 -0.87 -0.99
CA PRO A 42 0.18 0.45 -0.67
C PRO A 42 1.72 0.55 -0.77
N ASN A 43 2.46 -0.41 -0.20
CA ASN A 43 3.92 -0.39 -0.23
C ASN A 43 4.46 -0.62 -1.65
N GLN A 44 3.87 -1.57 -2.39
CA GLN A 44 4.23 -1.82 -3.78
C GLN A 44 3.97 -0.60 -4.68
N PHE A 45 2.84 0.09 -4.46
CA PHE A 45 2.50 1.29 -5.20
C PHE A 45 3.47 2.44 -4.90
N GLU A 46 3.86 2.60 -3.64
CA GLU A 46 4.86 3.60 -3.25
C GLU A 46 6.20 3.35 -3.96
N ALA A 47 6.69 2.11 -3.95
CA ALA A 47 7.90 1.72 -4.66
C ALA A 47 7.78 2.01 -6.17
N TYR A 48 6.68 1.58 -6.79
CA TYR A 48 6.41 1.81 -8.21
C TYR A 48 6.38 3.30 -8.59
N VAL A 49 5.78 4.15 -7.75
CA VAL A 49 5.77 5.60 -7.97
C VAL A 49 7.16 6.22 -7.84
N LYS A 50 8.00 5.70 -6.94
CA LYS A 50 9.37 6.19 -6.74
C LYS A 50 10.31 5.76 -7.87
N THR A 51 10.25 4.50 -8.28
CA THR A 51 11.24 3.90 -9.20
C THR A 51 10.74 3.77 -10.64
N GLY A 52 9.43 3.71 -10.86
CA GLY A 52 8.83 3.34 -12.14
C GLY A 52 8.80 1.83 -12.40
N ASP A 53 9.38 1.01 -11.51
CA ASP A 53 9.45 -0.45 -11.68
C ASP A 53 8.16 -1.09 -11.21
N TYR A 54 7.39 -1.65 -12.14
CA TYR A 54 6.13 -2.30 -11.82
C TYR A 54 6.38 -3.73 -11.31
N PRO A 55 5.99 -4.10 -10.08
CA PRO A 55 6.40 -5.37 -9.47
C PRO A 55 5.68 -6.60 -10.04
N LEU A 56 4.60 -6.40 -10.80
CA LEU A 56 3.77 -7.46 -11.39
C LEU A 56 4.08 -7.65 -12.88
N ILE A 57 5.35 -7.55 -13.29
CA ILE A 57 5.85 -7.63 -14.68
C ILE A 57 5.36 -8.84 -15.48
N GLN A 58 5.06 -9.96 -14.81
CA GLN A 58 4.59 -11.19 -15.44
C GLN A 58 3.15 -11.09 -15.98
N TYR A 59 2.39 -10.09 -15.55
CA TYR A 59 1.03 -9.82 -16.02
C TYR A 59 1.09 -8.67 -17.03
N GLN A 60 0.83 -8.97 -18.30
CA GLN A 60 1.12 -8.11 -19.45
C GLN A 60 0.57 -6.68 -19.34
N ASN A 61 1.39 -5.75 -19.84
CA ASN A 61 1.19 -4.31 -19.97
C ASN A 61 1.02 -3.57 -18.62
N PRO A 62 2.12 -3.18 -17.95
CA PRO A 62 2.04 -2.36 -16.76
C PRO A 62 1.29 -1.05 -17.09
N PRO A 63 0.48 -0.53 -16.16
CA PRO A 63 -0.13 0.79 -16.33
C PRO A 63 0.96 1.86 -16.52
N ALA A 64 0.57 3.04 -17.01
CA ALA A 64 1.48 4.17 -16.99
C ALA A 64 1.83 4.54 -15.54
N VAL A 65 3.11 4.88 -15.30
CA VAL A 65 3.55 5.35 -13.98
C VAL A 65 2.72 6.59 -13.63
N PRO A 66 2.00 6.59 -12.50
CA PRO A 66 1.21 7.74 -12.09
C PRO A 66 2.13 8.94 -11.87
N ILE A 67 1.76 10.09 -12.44
CA ILE A 67 2.46 11.35 -12.16
C ILE A 67 2.22 11.68 -10.69
N SER A 68 3.28 11.63 -9.90
CA SER A 68 3.27 11.92 -8.47
C SER A 68 3.95 13.25 -8.21
N HIS A 69 3.39 14.05 -7.30
CA HIS A 69 3.92 15.35 -6.88
C HIS A 69 5.36 15.26 -6.30
N TYR A 70 5.82 14.05 -5.95
CA TYR A 70 7.19 13.77 -5.54
C TYR A 70 8.17 13.85 -6.72
N GLN A 71 7.78 13.38 -7.91
CA GLN A 71 8.65 13.38 -9.10
C GLN A 71 8.79 14.78 -9.72
N SER A 72 7.83 15.67 -9.48
CA SER A 72 7.88 17.07 -9.93
C SER A 72 8.97 17.89 -9.22
N GLN A 73 9.31 17.55 -7.97
CA GLN A 73 10.28 18.30 -7.17
C GLN A 73 11.74 17.92 -7.49
N THR A 74 11.98 16.70 -7.98
CA THR A 74 13.33 16.24 -8.34
C THR A 74 13.79 16.78 -9.70
N GLN A 75 12.87 17.15 -10.60
CA GLN A 75 13.21 17.69 -11.94
C GLN A 75 13.51 19.20 -11.96
N LEU A 76 13.31 19.92 -10.85
CA LEU A 76 13.56 21.37 -10.75
C LEU A 76 14.93 21.75 -10.17
N GLN A 77 15.87 20.80 -10.07
CA GLN A 77 17.23 21.03 -9.56
C GLN A 77 18.33 20.79 -10.61
N ILE A 78 18.12 21.21 -11.87
CA ILE A 78 19.16 21.23 -12.91
C ILE A 78 19.27 22.62 -13.53
#